data_AF-A0A8S3REZ4-F1
#
_entry.id   AF-A0A8S3REZ4-F1
#
_cell.length_a   1.000
_cell.length_b   1.000
_cell.length_c   1.000
_cell.angle_alpha   90.00
_cell.angle_beta   90.00
_cell.angle_gamma   90.00
#
_symmetry.space_group_name_H-M   'P 1'
#
loop_
_entity.id
_entity.type
_entity.pdbx_description
1 polymer ?
#
loop_
_entity_poly.entity_id
_entity_poly.type
_entity_poly.pdbx_seq_one_letter_code
_entity_poly.pdbx_strand_id
1 'polypeptide(L)'
;MPLSLSEDFKKVKGVSLKSSFKSNKSMSWVGDKLRVDPDTANKFFEEPCQRIVDHLKDLFQKGAVVDTDIILMVGGFSESPVLQAAIKSAFQSKTVIIPEDAGLAVLKGAVQFGFNPKVISPRIIRYTFGFGTNMQFRPHTDPEDKKHFTNNKMYCRDRFGKHVARGEPMESEEVTNKKTYNPLKETQNKIELPIYSSRSEDPQYVDEEDCMYIGKFEVDLSDVRGSDREVEIGMRFGGTDLAVEAIVKSTGQKIEANFSF
;
A
#
# COMPACT_ATOMS: atom_id res chain seq x y z
N MET A 1 -15.86 -16.45 -29.52
CA MET A 1 -16.67 -15.97 -28.38
C MET A 1 -16.24 -16.74 -27.14
N PRO A 2 -16.30 -16.12 -25.95
CA PRO A 2 -16.19 -16.87 -24.70
C PRO A 2 -17.19 -18.02 -24.73
N LEU A 3 -16.76 -19.24 -24.37
CA LEU A 3 -17.61 -20.42 -24.41
C LEU A 3 -18.88 -20.22 -23.55
N SER A 4 -18.77 -19.48 -22.45
CA SER A 4 -19.88 -19.20 -21.54
C SER A 4 -20.88 -18.16 -22.03
N LEU A 5 -20.54 -17.30 -23.01
CA LEU A 5 -21.38 -16.13 -23.34
C LEU A 5 -22.80 -16.52 -23.76
N SER A 6 -22.93 -17.62 -24.51
CA SER A 6 -24.24 -18.11 -24.95
C SER A 6 -25.06 -18.67 -23.79
N GLU A 7 -24.40 -19.31 -22.82
CA GLU A 7 -25.03 -19.87 -21.62
C GLU A 7 -25.46 -18.75 -20.67
N ASP A 8 -24.57 -17.80 -20.41
CA ASP A 8 -24.81 -16.67 -19.51
C ASP A 8 -25.92 -15.78 -20.05
N PHE A 9 -25.93 -15.49 -21.36
CA PHE A 9 -27.02 -14.74 -21.98
C PHE A 9 -28.37 -15.45 -21.84
N LYS A 10 -28.40 -16.78 -22.04
CA LYS A 10 -29.64 -17.56 -21.88
C LYS A 10 -30.13 -17.56 -20.44
N LYS A 11 -29.22 -17.64 -19.46
CA LYS A 11 -29.56 -17.52 -18.02
C LYS A 11 -30.16 -16.15 -17.70
N VAL A 12 -29.59 -15.07 -18.22
CA VAL A 12 -30.02 -13.69 -17.91
C VAL A 12 -31.28 -13.28 -18.66
N LYS A 13 -31.40 -13.64 -19.94
CA LYS A 13 -32.49 -13.16 -20.82
C LYS A 13 -33.58 -14.18 -21.08
N GLY A 14 -33.41 -15.43 -20.67
CA GLY A 14 -34.38 -16.52 -20.89
C GLY A 14 -34.52 -16.96 -22.35
N VAL A 15 -33.80 -16.32 -23.29
CA VAL A 15 -33.84 -16.58 -24.73
C VAL A 15 -32.44 -16.88 -25.26
N SER A 16 -32.36 -17.60 -26.38
CA SER A 16 -31.06 -17.91 -26.98
C SER A 16 -30.42 -16.66 -27.58
N LEU A 17 -29.11 -16.51 -27.39
CA LEU A 17 -28.33 -15.42 -27.99
C LEU A 17 -28.53 -15.36 -29.51
N LYS A 18 -28.57 -16.51 -30.19
CA LYS A 18 -28.78 -16.60 -31.65
C LYS A 18 -30.15 -16.07 -32.09
N SER A 19 -31.21 -16.34 -31.32
CA SER A 19 -32.56 -15.87 -31.68
C SER A 19 -32.74 -14.37 -31.51
N SER A 20 -32.01 -13.73 -30.59
CA SER A 20 -32.17 -12.31 -30.26
C SER A 20 -31.60 -11.34 -31.30
N PHE A 21 -30.75 -11.81 -32.22
CA PHE A 21 -30.09 -10.96 -33.23
C PHE A 21 -30.61 -11.13 -34.65
N LYS A 22 -31.77 -11.79 -34.85
CA LYS A 22 -32.34 -12.01 -36.21
C LYS A 22 -32.75 -10.73 -36.95
N SER A 23 -32.92 -9.61 -36.24
CA SER A 23 -33.40 -8.32 -36.78
C SER A 23 -32.48 -7.14 -36.50
N ASN A 24 -31.26 -7.38 -35.99
CA ASN A 24 -30.32 -6.31 -35.67
C ASN A 24 -29.42 -5.97 -36.88
N LYS A 25 -29.37 -4.70 -37.28
CA LYS A 25 -28.48 -4.23 -38.37
C LYS A 25 -27.01 -4.18 -37.95
N SER A 26 -26.76 -4.12 -36.66
CA SER A 26 -25.45 -3.86 -36.05
C SER A 26 -24.73 -5.16 -35.65
N MET A 27 -25.48 -6.26 -35.49
CA MET A 27 -24.95 -7.57 -35.11
C MET A 27 -25.64 -8.67 -35.90
N SER A 28 -24.87 -9.57 -36.50
CA SER A 28 -25.39 -10.69 -37.29
C SER A 28 -24.62 -11.99 -37.05
N TRP A 29 -25.30 -13.12 -37.24
CA TRP A 29 -24.68 -14.43 -37.19
C TRP A 29 -24.28 -14.89 -38.59
N VAL A 30 -23.03 -15.33 -38.75
CA VAL A 30 -22.53 -15.98 -39.97
C VAL A 30 -21.86 -17.29 -39.58
N GLY A 31 -22.56 -18.40 -39.82
CA GLY A 31 -22.17 -19.72 -39.35
C GLY A 31 -22.16 -19.82 -37.82
N ASP A 32 -20.98 -20.09 -37.27
CA ASP A 32 -20.69 -20.17 -35.83
C ASP A 32 -20.15 -18.85 -35.25
N LYS A 33 -19.98 -17.81 -36.07
CA LYS A 33 -19.41 -16.52 -35.68
C LYS A 33 -20.47 -15.44 -35.53
N LEU A 34 -20.35 -14.65 -34.46
CA LEU A 34 -21.06 -13.38 -34.31
C LEU A 34 -20.22 -12.28 -34.96
N ARG A 35 -20.81 -11.56 -35.92
CA ARG A 35 -20.23 -10.35 -36.50
C ARG A 35 -20.89 -9.14 -35.86
N VAL A 36 -20.06 -8.21 -35.42
CA VAL A 36 -20.48 -6.95 -34.81
C VAL A 36 -19.90 -5.85 -35.68
N ASP A 37 -20.70 -4.84 -36.03
CA ASP A 37 -20.19 -3.69 -36.74
C ASP A 37 -19.22 -2.88 -35.86
N PRO A 38 -18.31 -2.10 -36.47
CA PRO A 38 -17.28 -1.37 -35.71
C PRO A 38 -17.85 -0.40 -34.66
N ASP A 39 -18.95 0.30 -34.95
CA ASP A 39 -19.51 1.30 -34.04
C ASP A 39 -20.13 0.61 -32.81
N THR A 40 -20.84 -0.49 -33.01
CA THR A 40 -21.35 -1.30 -31.89
C THR A 40 -20.21 -1.91 -31.08
N ALA A 41 -19.15 -2.39 -31.73
CA ALA A 41 -18.00 -2.95 -31.03
C ALA A 41 -17.28 -1.90 -30.17
N ASN A 42 -17.13 -0.67 -30.66
CA ASN A 42 -16.53 0.44 -29.93
C ASN A 42 -17.35 0.83 -28.69
N LYS A 43 -18.68 0.78 -28.77
CA LYS A 43 -19.58 1.07 -27.62
C LYS A 43 -19.36 0.15 -26.43
N PHE A 44 -18.85 -1.07 -26.63
CA PHE A 44 -18.51 -1.95 -25.51
C PHE A 44 -17.38 -1.41 -24.64
N PHE A 45 -16.56 -0.50 -25.17
CA PHE A 45 -15.39 0.06 -24.50
C PHE A 45 -15.61 1.50 -24.01
N GLU A 46 -16.70 2.19 -24.42
CA GLU A 46 -16.97 3.58 -24.03
C GLU A 46 -17.02 3.75 -22.51
N GLU A 47 -17.81 2.95 -21.82
CA GLU A 47 -17.99 3.08 -20.37
C GLU A 47 -16.71 2.73 -19.57
N PRO A 48 -15.99 1.63 -19.88
CA PRO A 48 -14.68 1.38 -19.29
C PRO A 48 -13.66 2.50 -19.55
N CYS A 49 -13.56 3.01 -20.78
CA CYS A 49 -12.62 4.07 -21.13
C CYS A 49 -12.96 5.37 -20.38
N GLN A 50 -14.24 5.73 -20.30
CA GLN A 50 -14.70 6.92 -19.59
C GLN A 50 -14.34 6.85 -18.10
N ARG A 51 -14.58 5.70 -17.46
CA ARG A 51 -14.21 5.48 -16.05
C ARG A 51 -12.70 5.61 -15.81
N ILE A 52 -11.87 5.11 -16.72
CA ILE A 52 -10.41 5.26 -16.62
C ILE A 52 -10.02 6.74 -16.75
N VAL A 53 -10.60 7.46 -17.71
CA VAL A 53 -10.35 8.90 -17.91
C VAL A 53 -10.75 9.69 -16.66
N ASP A 54 -11.92 9.44 -16.09
CA ASP A 54 -12.40 10.17 -14.91
C ASP A 54 -11.53 9.85 -13.69
N HIS A 55 -11.13 8.60 -13.51
CA HIS A 55 -10.18 8.23 -12.46
C HIS A 55 -8.84 8.96 -12.58
N LEU A 56 -8.31 9.10 -13.80
CA LEU A 56 -7.07 9.84 -14.02
C LEU A 56 -7.23 11.34 -13.74
N LYS A 57 -8.38 11.95 -14.08
CA LYS A 57 -8.67 13.34 -13.71
C LYS A 57 -8.65 13.54 -12.20
N ASP A 58 -9.27 12.63 -11.45
CA ASP A 58 -9.27 12.67 -9.98
C ASP A 58 -7.86 12.51 -9.40
N LEU A 59 -7.04 11.64 -10.01
CA LEU A 59 -5.65 11.47 -9.59
C LEU A 59 -4.84 12.74 -9.81
N PHE A 60 -4.94 13.38 -10.98
CA PHE A 60 -4.19 14.61 -11.27
C PHE A 60 -4.59 15.83 -10.42
N GLN A 61 -5.71 15.77 -9.68
CA GLN A 61 -6.06 16.79 -8.69
C GLN A 61 -5.34 16.60 -7.34
N LYS A 62 -4.72 15.44 -7.11
CA LYS A 62 -3.99 15.15 -5.86
C LYS A 62 -2.62 15.79 -5.91
N GLY A 63 -2.26 16.54 -4.86
CA GLY A 63 -0.98 17.25 -4.79
C GLY A 63 0.26 16.37 -5.00
N ALA A 64 0.19 15.07 -4.68
CA ALA A 64 1.29 14.14 -4.89
C ALA A 64 1.63 13.88 -6.38
N VAL A 65 0.71 14.14 -7.31
CA VAL A 65 0.88 13.83 -8.75
C VAL A 65 0.43 14.97 -9.68
N VAL A 66 0.08 16.14 -9.14
CA VAL A 66 -0.42 17.29 -9.92
C VAL A 66 0.57 17.76 -10.99
N ASP A 67 1.86 17.70 -10.70
CA ASP A 67 2.96 18.11 -11.60
C ASP A 67 3.44 16.97 -12.52
N THR A 68 2.65 15.89 -12.66
CA THR A 68 3.03 14.74 -13.51
C THR A 68 2.69 15.01 -14.97
N ASP A 69 3.68 15.10 -15.85
CA ASP A 69 3.47 15.41 -17.27
C ASP A 69 3.40 14.19 -18.21
N ILE A 70 3.74 13.00 -17.71
CA ILE A 70 3.84 11.78 -18.51
C ILE A 70 2.79 10.76 -18.05
N ILE A 71 2.05 10.22 -19.00
CA ILE A 71 1.18 9.05 -18.81
C ILE A 71 1.83 7.87 -19.50
N LEU A 72 2.33 6.90 -18.73
CA LEU A 72 2.86 5.65 -19.24
C LEU A 72 1.77 4.57 -19.21
N MET A 73 1.31 4.14 -20.38
CA MET A 73 0.24 3.14 -20.51
C MET A 73 0.83 1.72 -20.64
N VAL A 74 0.63 0.88 -19.62
CA VAL A 74 1.10 -0.51 -19.57
C VAL A 74 -0.05 -1.50 -19.38
N GLY A 75 0.19 -2.79 -19.60
CA GLY A 75 -0.80 -3.86 -19.56
C GLY A 75 -1.54 -4.07 -20.90
N GLY A 76 -2.16 -5.24 -21.07
CA GLY A 76 -2.72 -5.63 -22.38
C GLY A 76 -3.81 -4.70 -22.91
N PHE A 77 -4.61 -4.07 -22.02
CA PHE A 77 -5.63 -3.13 -22.47
C PHE A 77 -5.07 -1.80 -22.98
N SER A 78 -3.84 -1.45 -22.61
CA SER A 78 -3.12 -0.27 -23.12
C SER A 78 -2.76 -0.39 -24.61
N GLU A 79 -2.80 -1.60 -25.18
CA GLU A 79 -2.65 -1.85 -26.62
C GLU A 79 -3.94 -1.55 -27.40
N SER A 80 -5.06 -1.33 -26.72
CA SER A 80 -6.35 -1.00 -27.36
C SER A 80 -6.31 0.38 -28.03
N PRO A 81 -6.55 0.47 -29.35
CA PRO A 81 -6.62 1.76 -30.04
C PRO A 81 -7.72 2.67 -29.48
N VAL A 82 -8.83 2.08 -29.02
CA VAL A 82 -9.96 2.83 -28.43
C VAL A 82 -9.55 3.52 -27.13
N LEU A 83 -8.84 2.79 -26.26
CA LEU A 83 -8.36 3.35 -25.00
C LEU A 83 -7.28 4.41 -25.25
N GLN A 84 -6.32 4.14 -26.14
CA GLN A 84 -5.27 5.10 -26.48
C GLN A 84 -5.86 6.41 -27.02
N ALA A 85 -6.86 6.33 -27.90
CA ALA A 85 -7.55 7.51 -28.42
C ALA A 85 -8.28 8.29 -27.31
N ALA A 86 -9.00 7.58 -26.42
CA ALA A 86 -9.70 8.21 -25.30
C ALA A 86 -8.75 8.96 -24.36
N ILE A 87 -7.62 8.34 -23.98
CA ILE A 87 -6.62 8.94 -23.10
C ILE A 87 -5.94 10.15 -23.76
N LYS A 88 -5.47 10.00 -25.01
CA LYS A 88 -4.82 11.10 -25.75
C LYS A 88 -5.76 12.29 -25.95
N SER A 89 -7.04 12.03 -26.22
CA SER A 89 -8.05 13.09 -26.38
C SER A 89 -8.36 13.81 -25.06
N ALA A 90 -8.44 13.07 -23.95
CA ALA A 90 -8.75 13.64 -22.64
C ALA A 90 -7.57 14.42 -22.02
N PHE A 91 -6.33 14.02 -22.33
CA PHE A 91 -5.12 14.57 -21.71
C PHE A 91 -4.14 15.13 -22.75
N GLN A 92 -4.62 16.06 -23.58
CA GLN A 92 -3.83 16.66 -24.67
C GLN A 92 -2.60 17.46 -24.19
N SER A 93 -2.61 17.93 -22.94
CA SER A 93 -1.48 18.62 -22.31
C SER A 93 -0.42 17.68 -21.73
N LYS A 94 -0.68 16.36 -21.73
CA LYS A 94 0.22 15.35 -21.16
C LYS A 94 0.87 14.52 -22.27
N THR A 95 2.08 14.06 -22.03
CA THR A 95 2.80 13.16 -22.93
C THR A 95 2.36 11.72 -22.67
N VAL A 96 1.67 11.11 -23.63
CA VAL A 96 1.22 9.71 -23.53
C VAL A 96 2.24 8.78 -24.18
N ILE A 97 2.86 7.91 -23.39
CA ILE A 97 3.84 6.91 -23.83
C ILE A 97 3.20 5.53 -23.74
N ILE A 98 3.23 4.78 -24.83
CA ILE A 98 2.78 3.39 -24.90
C ILE A 98 3.99 2.55 -25.35
N PRO A 99 4.51 1.65 -24.51
CA PRO A 99 5.59 0.74 -24.90
C PRO A 99 5.15 -0.21 -26.03
N GLU A 100 6.09 -0.64 -26.87
CA GLU A 100 5.84 -1.56 -27.99
C GLU A 100 5.19 -2.88 -27.52
N ASP A 101 5.63 -3.41 -26.38
CA ASP A 101 5.01 -4.58 -25.72
C ASP A 101 4.34 -4.16 -24.41
N ALA A 102 3.34 -3.26 -24.46
CA ALA A 102 2.66 -2.78 -23.26
C ALA A 102 2.10 -3.92 -22.40
N GLY A 103 1.58 -4.99 -23.01
CA GLY A 103 1.12 -6.21 -22.32
C GLY A 103 2.20 -6.97 -21.56
N LEU A 104 3.47 -6.88 -21.98
CA LEU A 104 4.61 -7.54 -21.33
C LEU A 104 5.45 -6.59 -20.48
N ALA A 105 5.21 -5.28 -20.53
CA ALA A 105 6.04 -4.27 -19.88
C ALA A 105 6.23 -4.54 -18.37
N VAL A 106 5.16 -4.93 -17.67
CA VAL A 106 5.20 -5.25 -16.23
C VAL A 106 6.08 -6.48 -15.97
N LEU A 107 5.93 -7.55 -16.77
CA LEU A 107 6.73 -8.76 -16.64
C LEU A 107 8.21 -8.48 -16.90
N LYS A 108 8.53 -7.74 -17.98
CA LYS A 108 9.91 -7.35 -18.31
C LYS A 108 10.54 -6.54 -17.17
N GLY A 109 9.79 -5.58 -16.61
CA GLY A 109 10.22 -4.81 -15.45
C GLY A 109 10.47 -5.68 -14.22
N ALA A 110 9.60 -6.65 -13.93
CA ALA A 110 9.78 -7.58 -12.82
C ALA A 110 11.03 -8.46 -12.97
N VAL A 111 11.31 -8.95 -14.18
CA VAL A 111 12.54 -9.70 -14.46
C VAL A 111 13.77 -8.84 -14.23
N GLN A 112 13.80 -7.61 -14.75
CA GLN A 112 14.90 -6.67 -14.53
C GLN A 112 15.09 -6.33 -13.05
N PHE A 113 13.99 -6.11 -12.31
CA PHE A 113 14.02 -5.89 -10.87
C PHE A 113 14.61 -7.09 -10.13
N GLY A 114 14.26 -8.32 -10.51
CA GLY A 114 14.85 -9.53 -9.93
C GLY A 114 16.37 -9.62 -10.14
N PHE A 115 16.89 -9.15 -11.28
CA PHE A 115 18.33 -9.09 -11.54
C PHE A 115 19.03 -7.99 -10.75
N ASN A 116 18.41 -6.83 -10.59
CA ASN A 116 18.97 -5.72 -9.83
C ASN A 116 17.87 -4.96 -9.05
N PRO A 117 17.58 -5.40 -7.81
CA PRO A 117 16.56 -4.77 -6.98
C PRO A 117 16.87 -3.32 -6.62
N LYS A 118 18.14 -2.91 -6.68
CA LYS A 118 18.62 -1.56 -6.33
C LYS A 118 18.25 -0.50 -7.37
N VAL A 119 17.65 -0.88 -8.51
CA VAL A 119 17.18 0.06 -9.54
C VAL A 119 15.95 0.85 -9.08
N ILE A 120 15.17 0.32 -8.13
CA ILE A 120 13.98 1.00 -7.58
C ILE A 120 14.35 1.52 -6.20
N SER A 121 14.51 2.84 -6.11
CA SER A 121 15.11 3.55 -4.99
C SER A 121 14.08 3.84 -3.89
N PRO A 122 13.02 4.64 -4.09
CA PRO A 122 12.02 4.87 -3.04
C PRO A 122 10.77 3.99 -3.14
N ARG A 123 10.31 3.48 -2.00
CA ARG A 123 9.02 2.82 -1.80
C ARG A 123 8.10 3.74 -1.00
N ILE A 124 6.83 3.79 -1.36
CA ILE A 124 5.81 4.50 -0.57
C ILE A 124 5.25 3.55 0.47
N ILE A 125 5.38 3.94 1.74
CA ILE A 125 4.88 3.16 2.88
C ILE A 125 3.35 3.14 2.87
N ARG A 126 2.76 1.95 2.93
CA ARG A 126 1.30 1.76 2.76
C ARG A 126 0.49 1.98 4.03
N TYR A 127 1.11 1.80 5.18
CA TYR A 127 0.49 1.93 6.51
C TYR A 127 1.43 2.69 7.43
N THR A 128 0.88 3.40 8.40
CA THR A 128 1.70 4.00 9.45
C THR A 128 2.16 2.90 10.40
N PHE A 129 3.46 2.77 10.65
CA PHE A 129 3.99 1.77 11.57
C PHE A 129 4.54 2.42 12.84
N GLY A 130 4.42 1.71 13.94
CA GLY A 130 4.93 2.15 15.22
C GLY A 130 4.83 1.07 16.28
N PHE A 131 5.11 1.46 17.52
CA PHE A 131 5.03 0.60 18.68
C PHE A 131 3.97 1.08 19.66
N GLY A 132 3.35 0.17 20.40
CA GLY A 132 2.59 0.50 21.60
C GLY A 132 3.54 0.86 22.73
N THR A 133 3.35 2.04 23.30
CA THR A 133 4.31 2.62 24.25
C THR A 133 3.61 3.26 25.44
N ASN A 134 4.36 3.38 26.54
CA ASN A 134 3.96 4.18 27.69
C ASN A 134 4.65 5.54 27.58
N MET A 135 3.91 6.58 27.19
CA MET A 135 4.43 7.94 27.08
C MET A 135 3.99 8.79 28.26
N GLN A 136 4.68 9.91 28.50
CA GLN A 136 4.27 10.85 29.54
C GLN A 136 2.83 11.32 29.30
N PHE A 137 2.00 11.23 30.34
CA PHE A 137 0.58 11.55 30.27
C PHE A 137 0.39 13.02 29.90
N ARG A 138 -0.42 13.29 28.87
CA ARG A 138 -0.82 14.64 28.44
C ARG A 138 -2.13 15.03 29.13
N PRO A 139 -2.11 15.97 30.09
CA PRO A 139 -3.35 16.47 30.69
C PRO A 139 -4.31 17.00 29.63
N HIS A 140 -5.61 16.74 29.79
CA HIS A 140 -6.68 17.19 28.90
C HIS A 140 -6.67 16.61 27.47
N THR A 141 -5.74 15.70 27.14
CA THR A 141 -5.68 15.03 25.83
C THR A 141 -5.73 13.52 25.96
N ASP A 142 -4.99 12.96 26.91
CA ASP A 142 -4.94 11.52 27.11
C ASP A 142 -6.14 11.03 27.94
N PRO A 143 -6.75 9.87 27.61
CA PRO A 143 -7.83 9.28 28.38
C PRO A 143 -7.40 8.97 29.82
N GLU A 144 -8.21 9.39 30.80
CA GLU A 144 -7.90 9.18 32.23
C GLU A 144 -7.88 7.70 32.61
N ASP A 145 -8.62 6.83 31.92
CA ASP A 145 -8.63 5.37 32.13
C ASP A 145 -7.33 4.69 31.63
N LYS A 146 -6.52 5.38 30.82
CA LYS A 146 -5.18 4.94 30.38
C LYS A 146 -4.05 5.51 31.22
N LYS A 147 -4.37 6.33 32.21
CA LYS A 147 -3.41 6.98 33.09
C LYS A 147 -2.89 6.02 34.16
N HIS A 148 -1.58 6.03 34.39
CA HIS A 148 -0.97 5.32 35.50
C HIS A 148 0.27 6.06 36.03
N PHE A 149 0.66 5.75 37.26
CA PHE A 149 1.81 6.35 37.93
C PHE A 149 2.95 5.33 38.03
N THR A 150 4.15 5.70 37.59
CA THR A 150 5.35 4.86 37.70
C THR A 150 6.59 5.75 37.80
N ASN A 151 7.56 5.38 38.64
CA ASN A 151 8.80 6.13 38.86
C ASN A 151 8.58 7.65 39.11
N ASN A 152 7.61 7.97 39.96
CA ASN A 152 7.23 9.34 40.30
C ASN A 152 6.74 10.21 39.11
N LYS A 153 6.33 9.60 38.00
CA LYS A 153 5.79 10.28 36.82
C LYS A 153 4.48 9.66 36.36
N MET A 154 3.64 10.48 35.74
CA MET A 154 2.37 10.04 35.14
C MET A 154 2.60 9.63 33.69
N TYR A 155 2.12 8.44 33.32
CA TYR A 155 2.20 7.88 31.98
C TYR A 155 0.81 7.52 31.45
N CYS A 156 0.67 7.55 30.12
CA CYS A 156 -0.47 7.00 29.40
C CYS A 156 -0.05 5.68 28.75
N ARG A 157 -0.78 4.60 29.02
CA ARG A 157 -0.62 3.33 28.30
C ARG A 157 -1.17 3.43 26.88
N ASP A 158 -0.78 2.47 26.04
CA ASP A 158 -1.35 2.24 24.71
C ASP A 158 -1.20 3.42 23.73
N ARG A 159 -0.21 4.28 23.95
CA ARG A 159 0.13 5.38 23.02
C ARG A 159 0.84 4.83 21.79
N PHE A 160 0.41 5.28 20.62
CA PHE A 160 1.03 4.90 19.35
C PHE A 160 2.32 5.69 19.15
N GLY A 161 3.46 5.03 19.35
CA GLY A 161 4.78 5.56 19.05
C GLY A 161 5.07 5.43 17.56
N LYS A 162 4.58 6.36 16.74
CA LYS A 162 4.78 6.39 15.28
C LYS A 162 6.26 6.37 14.92
N HIS A 163 6.70 5.48 14.03
CA HIS A 163 8.06 5.44 13.48
C HIS A 163 8.11 5.94 12.05
N VAL A 164 7.10 5.58 11.25
CA VAL A 164 6.98 5.96 9.85
C VAL A 164 5.51 6.14 9.52
N ALA A 165 5.16 7.21 8.80
CA ALA A 165 3.78 7.44 8.37
C ALA A 165 3.49 6.80 7.00
N ARG A 166 2.23 6.41 6.80
CA ARG A 166 1.72 6.08 5.48
C ARG A 166 1.95 7.25 4.50
N GLY A 167 2.43 6.94 3.30
CA GLY A 167 2.71 7.92 2.27
C GLY A 167 4.14 8.44 2.27
N GLU A 168 4.92 8.18 3.33
CA GLU A 168 6.34 8.55 3.36
C GLU A 168 7.13 7.72 2.32
N PRO A 169 8.00 8.38 1.52
CA PRO A 169 8.96 7.69 0.67
C PRO A 169 10.11 7.16 1.53
N MET A 170 10.51 5.92 1.26
CA MET A 170 11.61 5.26 1.97
C MET A 170 12.48 4.47 1.02
N GLU A 171 13.80 4.62 1.14
CA GLU A 171 14.72 3.83 0.33
C GLU A 171 14.67 2.35 0.72
N SER A 172 14.77 1.47 -0.27
CA SER A 172 14.79 0.02 -0.02
C SER A 172 15.97 -0.33 0.90
N GLU A 173 15.71 -1.10 1.97
CA GLU A 173 16.69 -1.50 2.99
C GLU A 173 17.20 -0.40 3.93
N GLU A 174 16.69 0.83 3.82
CA GLU A 174 16.98 1.89 4.79
C GLU A 174 16.28 1.62 6.13
N VAL A 175 16.99 1.87 7.23
CA VAL A 175 16.42 1.84 8.57
C VAL A 175 15.81 3.21 8.84
N THR A 176 14.56 3.24 9.31
CA THR A 176 13.89 4.49 9.73
C THR A 176 14.73 5.24 10.75
N ASN A 177 14.43 6.54 10.88
CA ASN A 177 14.96 7.34 11.98
C ASN A 177 14.79 6.61 13.32
N LYS A 178 15.92 6.28 13.94
CA LYS A 178 15.93 5.52 15.18
C LYS A 178 15.34 6.36 16.30
N LYS A 179 14.50 5.74 17.12
CA LYS A 179 13.95 6.35 18.33
C LYS A 179 14.52 5.67 19.56
N THR A 180 14.79 6.45 20.60
CA THR A 180 15.31 5.93 21.86
C THR A 180 14.16 5.50 22.77
N TYR A 181 14.27 4.30 23.31
CA TYR A 181 13.36 3.70 24.28
C TYR A 181 14.08 3.41 25.58
N ASN A 182 13.35 3.52 26.69
CA ASN A 182 13.84 3.30 28.04
C ASN A 182 12.93 2.30 28.76
N PRO A 183 13.47 1.46 29.67
CA PRO A 183 12.64 0.67 30.57
C PRO A 183 11.74 1.59 31.40
N LEU A 184 10.49 1.17 31.62
CA LEU A 184 9.54 1.97 32.41
C LEU A 184 9.91 1.95 33.91
N LYS A 185 10.52 0.85 34.36
CA LYS A 185 10.97 0.63 35.75
C LYS A 185 12.45 0.30 35.76
N GLU A 186 13.15 0.74 36.81
CA GLU A 186 14.59 0.48 36.96
C GLU A 186 14.90 -1.02 37.07
N THR A 187 13.99 -1.80 37.66
CA THR A 187 14.11 -3.25 37.86
C THR A 187 13.73 -4.09 36.64
N GLN A 188 13.26 -3.46 35.56
CA GLN A 188 12.76 -4.18 34.39
C GLN A 188 13.93 -4.77 33.60
N ASN A 189 13.97 -6.09 33.42
CA ASN A 189 15.07 -6.77 32.73
C ASN A 189 14.85 -6.92 31.22
N LYS A 190 13.69 -6.56 30.71
CA LYS A 190 13.37 -6.67 29.28
C LYS A 190 12.49 -5.52 28.82
N ILE A 191 12.73 -4.95 27.64
CA ILE A 191 11.81 -4.02 27.01
C ILE A 191 10.93 -4.82 26.04
N GLU A 192 9.62 -4.71 26.20
CA GLU A 192 8.63 -5.32 25.32
C GLU A 192 7.94 -4.23 24.51
N LEU A 193 7.97 -4.36 23.18
CA LEU A 193 7.41 -3.40 22.25
C LEU A 193 6.44 -4.10 21.30
N PRO A 194 5.13 -4.04 21.57
CA PRO A 194 4.13 -4.51 20.63
C PRO A 194 4.12 -3.59 19.39
N ILE A 195 4.15 -4.19 18.20
CA ILE A 195 4.24 -3.53 16.91
C ILE A 195 2.84 -3.43 16.31
N TYR A 196 2.52 -2.25 15.78
CA TYR A 196 1.24 -1.98 15.14
C TYR A 196 1.43 -1.33 13.78
N SER A 197 0.49 -1.62 12.86
CA SER A 197 0.24 -0.85 11.65
C SER A 197 -1.06 -0.08 11.78
N SER A 198 -1.22 1.02 11.06
CA SER A 198 -2.46 1.78 10.97
C SER A 198 -2.76 2.29 9.57
N ARG A 199 -4.04 2.34 9.20
CA ARG A 199 -4.51 3.01 7.97
C ARG A 199 -4.53 4.53 8.08
N SER A 200 -4.58 5.05 9.31
CA SER A 200 -4.48 6.47 9.65
C SER A 200 -3.03 6.97 9.50
N GLU A 201 -2.86 8.22 9.08
CA GLU A 201 -1.54 8.86 8.94
C GLU A 201 -0.93 9.26 10.30
N ASP A 202 -1.77 9.57 11.29
CA ASP A 202 -1.33 9.98 12.62
C ASP A 202 -2.18 9.37 13.76
N PRO A 203 -2.15 8.03 13.91
CA PRO A 203 -2.81 7.36 15.03
C PRO A 203 -2.23 7.84 16.36
N GLN A 204 -3.07 8.08 17.35
CA GLN A 204 -2.66 8.52 18.69
C GLN A 204 -2.56 7.34 19.67
N TYR A 205 -3.38 6.31 19.48
CA TYR A 205 -3.46 5.11 20.31
C TYR A 205 -3.48 3.83 19.48
N VAL A 206 -3.01 2.73 20.07
CA VAL A 206 -2.90 1.43 19.39
C VAL A 206 -4.22 0.65 19.32
N ASP A 207 -5.24 1.09 20.03
CA ASP A 207 -6.59 0.52 20.09
C ASP A 207 -7.61 1.30 19.24
N GLU A 208 -7.15 2.24 18.42
CA GLU A 208 -7.98 2.87 17.39
C GLU A 208 -8.43 1.83 16.34
N GLU A 209 -9.60 2.05 15.73
CA GLU A 209 -10.22 1.10 14.78
C GLU A 209 -9.33 0.75 13.58
N ASP A 210 -8.52 1.72 13.14
CA ASP A 210 -7.60 1.58 12.02
C ASP A 210 -6.27 0.90 12.37
N CYS A 211 -6.03 0.57 13.64
CA CYS A 211 -4.80 -0.05 14.12
C CYS A 211 -4.89 -1.59 14.12
N MET A 212 -3.82 -2.24 13.65
CA MET A 212 -3.69 -3.69 13.60
C MET A 212 -2.38 -4.13 14.25
N TYR A 213 -2.48 -5.06 15.19
CA TYR A 213 -1.32 -5.68 15.83
C TYR A 213 -0.58 -6.61 14.87
N ILE A 214 0.74 -6.47 14.80
CA ILE A 214 1.61 -7.26 13.93
C ILE A 214 2.35 -8.34 14.72
N GLY A 215 2.87 -7.97 15.88
CA GLY A 215 3.75 -8.83 16.65
C GLY A 215 4.38 -8.10 17.82
N LYS A 216 5.27 -8.76 18.54
CA LYS A 216 5.98 -8.18 19.68
C LYS A 216 7.48 -8.34 19.50
N PHE A 217 8.20 -7.24 19.71
CA PHE A 217 9.65 -7.21 19.74
C PHE A 217 10.14 -7.10 21.19
N GLU A 218 11.12 -7.93 21.55
CA GLU A 218 11.66 -7.99 22.91
C GLU A 218 13.17 -7.73 22.91
N VAL A 219 13.62 -6.90 23.83
CA VAL A 219 15.04 -6.61 24.07
C VAL A 219 15.38 -7.04 25.49
N ASP A 220 16.24 -8.05 25.63
CA ASP A 220 16.76 -8.47 26.93
C ASP A 220 17.85 -7.50 27.40
N LEU A 221 17.70 -7.02 28.63
CA LEU A 221 18.57 -6.08 29.31
C LEU A 221 19.08 -6.64 30.65
N SER A 222 19.00 -7.96 30.86
CA SER A 222 19.45 -8.62 32.10
C SER A 222 20.94 -8.41 32.38
N ASP A 223 21.75 -8.30 31.32
CA ASP A 223 23.20 -8.09 31.42
C ASP A 223 23.60 -6.60 31.45
N VAL A 224 22.64 -5.68 31.30
CA VAL A 224 22.87 -4.23 31.24
C VAL A 224 22.57 -3.62 32.59
N ARG A 225 23.62 -3.16 33.30
CA ARG A 225 23.52 -2.57 34.64
C ARG A 225 23.57 -1.05 34.61
N GLY A 226 22.96 -0.41 35.61
CA GLY A 226 23.00 1.04 35.80
C GLY A 226 21.89 1.80 35.07
N SER A 227 22.08 3.11 34.90
CA SER A 227 21.14 4.03 34.25
C SER A 227 21.17 3.96 32.72
N ASP A 228 22.23 3.40 32.14
CA ASP A 228 22.52 3.48 30.70
C ASP A 228 21.86 2.32 29.94
N ARG A 229 20.53 2.22 30.08
CA ARG A 229 19.69 1.14 29.54
C ARG A 229 18.85 1.60 28.34
N GLU A 230 19.31 2.67 27.69
CA GLU A 230 18.72 3.22 26.48
C GLU A 230 18.88 2.26 25.31
N VAL A 231 17.79 2.06 24.57
CA VAL A 231 17.77 1.23 23.37
C VAL A 231 17.31 2.09 22.19
N GLU A 232 18.15 2.22 21.17
CA GLU A 232 17.76 2.84 19.90
C GLU A 232 17.11 1.80 19.01
N ILE A 233 15.93 2.12 18.50
CA ILE A 233 15.14 1.17 17.70
C ILE A 233 14.77 1.83 16.39
N GLY A 234 14.90 1.08 15.30
CA GLY A 234 14.45 1.46 13.97
C GLY A 234 13.72 0.31 13.30
N MET A 235 13.00 0.63 12.23
CA MET A 235 12.30 -0.31 11.38
C MET A 235 12.94 -0.31 9.99
N ARG A 236 13.02 -1.46 9.36
CA ARG A 236 13.48 -1.62 7.98
C ARG A 236 12.47 -2.45 7.21
N PHE A 237 12.11 -2.00 6.01
CA PHE A 237 11.05 -2.61 5.22
C PHE A 237 11.62 -3.34 4.01
N GLY A 238 11.35 -4.65 3.93
CA GLY A 238 11.86 -5.54 2.89
C GLY A 238 10.72 -6.30 2.22
N GLY A 239 10.21 -5.81 1.09
CA GLY A 239 9.15 -6.52 0.35
C GLY A 239 7.85 -6.62 1.16
N THR A 240 7.58 -7.82 1.68
CA THR A 240 6.45 -8.15 2.57
C THR A 240 6.86 -8.35 4.04
N ASP A 241 8.13 -8.08 4.36
CA ASP A 241 8.69 -8.28 5.69
C ASP A 241 9.07 -6.93 6.32
N LEU A 242 8.85 -6.86 7.63
CA LEU A 242 9.26 -5.78 8.53
C LEU A 242 10.37 -6.31 9.42
N ALA A 243 11.57 -5.76 9.28
CA ALA A 243 12.65 -5.97 10.23
C ALA A 243 12.62 -4.86 11.29
N VAL A 244 12.69 -5.24 12.57
CA VAL A 244 12.90 -4.31 13.67
C VAL A 244 14.33 -4.49 14.16
N GLU A 245 15.09 -3.41 14.17
CA GLU A 245 16.46 -3.37 14.66
C GLU A 245 16.53 -2.58 15.96
N ALA A 246 17.23 -3.11 16.96
CA ALA A 246 17.52 -2.43 18.21
C ALA A 246 19.02 -2.44 18.51
N ILE A 247 19.51 -1.34 19.06
CA ILE A 247 20.89 -1.18 19.53
C ILE A 247 20.84 -0.72 20.98
N VAL A 248 21.36 -1.55 21.88
CA VAL A 248 21.56 -1.15 23.29
C VAL A 248 22.74 -0.19 23.32
N LYS A 249 22.51 1.08 23.69
CA LYS A 249 23.53 2.13 23.55
C LYS A 249 24.80 1.88 24.36
N SER A 250 24.68 1.32 25.56
CA SER A 250 25.81 1.10 26.47
C SER A 250 26.73 -0.05 26.04
N THR A 251 26.17 -1.10 25.45
CA THR A 251 26.94 -2.29 25.03
C THR A 251 27.23 -2.32 23.53
N GLY A 252 26.51 -1.53 22.73
CA GLY A 252 26.53 -1.61 21.27
C GLY A 252 25.88 -2.88 20.72
N GLN A 253 25.24 -3.70 21.58
CA GLN A 253 24.62 -4.95 21.17
C GLN A 253 23.47 -4.68 20.21
N LYS A 254 23.55 -5.26 19.01
CA LYS A 254 22.48 -5.24 18.01
C LYS A 254 21.58 -6.46 18.17
N ILE A 255 20.27 -6.21 18.19
CA ILE A 255 19.21 -7.23 18.23
C ILE A 255 18.29 -6.96 17.05
N GLU A 256 17.89 -8.00 16.34
CA GLU A 256 17.04 -7.88 15.16
C GLU A 256 15.98 -8.98 15.16
N ALA A 257 14.77 -8.66 14.72
CA ALA A 257 13.72 -9.64 14.46
C ALA A 257 12.92 -9.24 13.23
N ASN A 258 12.40 -10.25 12.52
CA ASN A 258 11.58 -10.08 11.32
C ASN A 258 10.13 -10.45 11.60
N PHE A 259 9.22 -9.68 11.03
CA PHE A 259 7.78 -9.80 11.18
C PHE A 259 7.14 -9.74 9.79
N SER A 260 6.15 -10.59 9.52
CA SER A 260 5.34 -10.51 8.30
C SER A 260 4.00 -9.86 8.63
N PHE A 261 3.47 -9.06 7.70
CA PHE A 261 2.24 -8.28 7.90
C PHE A 261 1.38 -8.22 6.64
#